data_AF-A0A940IMX1-F1
#
_entry.id   AF-A0A940IMX1-F1
#
_cell.length_a   1.000
_cell.length_b   1.000
_cell.length_c   1.000
_cell.angle_alpha   90.00
_cell.angle_beta   90.00
_cell.angle_gamma   90.00
#
_symmetry.space_group_name_H-M   'P 1'
#
loop_
_entity.id
_entity.type
_entity.pdbx_description
1 polymer ?
#
loop_
_entity_poly.entity_id
_entity_poly.type
_entity_poly.pdbx_seq_one_letter_code
_entity_poly.pdbx_strand_id
1 'polypeptide(L)' 'MNHGTHSLHKRFTAAFHKEHNQRVAEFHKHHAAQIANGENGTSLLAQWERYVYHKGLHIFKTFKKLFW' A
#
# COMPACT_ATOMS: atom_id res chain seq x y z
N MET A 1 39.68 7.58 -11.47
CA MET A 1 38.29 7.07 -11.55
C MET A 1 37.73 6.99 -10.14
N ASN A 2 36.76 7.85 -9.80
CA ASN A 2 36.24 8.01 -8.43
C ASN A 2 35.27 6.88 -8.07
N HIS A 3 35.78 5.72 -7.65
CA HIS A 3 34.96 4.58 -7.24
C HIS A 3 34.17 4.83 -5.93
N GLY A 4 34.64 5.74 -5.06
CA GLY A 4 34.00 6.08 -3.79
C GLY A 4 32.69 6.86 -3.91
N THR A 5 32.57 7.75 -4.89
CA THR A 5 31.36 8.56 -5.08
C THR A 5 30.19 7.75 -5.64
N HIS A 6 30.47 6.77 -6.50
CA HIS A 6 29.47 5.85 -7.05
C HIS A 6 28.87 4.91 -5.99
N SER A 7 29.69 4.44 -5.04
CA SER A 7 29.23 3.53 -4.00
C SER A 7 28.40 4.25 -2.93
N LEU A 8 28.78 5.48 -2.57
CA LEU A 8 28.01 6.33 -1.67
C LEU A 8 26.67 6.71 -2.30
N HIS A 9 26.66 7.16 -3.56
CA HIS A 9 25.42 7.49 -4.27
C HIS A 9 24.44 6.31 -4.28
N LYS A 10 24.91 5.10 -4.61
CA LYS A 10 24.07 3.89 -4.61
C LYS A 10 23.50 3.57 -3.23
N ARG A 11 24.26 3.77 -2.15
CA ARG A 11 23.78 3.57 -0.77
C ARG A 11 22.71 4.59 -0.37
N PHE A 12 22.88 5.86 -0.72
CA PHE A 12 21.89 6.90 -0.45
C PHE A 12 20.60 6.67 -1.24
N THR A 13 20.70 6.33 -2.53
CA THR A 13 19.55 6.01 -3.37
C THR A 13 18.80 4.78 -2.84
N ALA A 14 19.52 3.72 -2.45
CA ALA A 14 18.91 2.53 -1.85
C ALA A 14 18.22 2.83 -0.51
N ALA A 15 18.82 3.66 0.34
CA ALA A 15 18.22 4.08 1.60
C ALA A 15 16.94 4.90 1.36
N PHE A 16 16.98 5.86 0.43
CA PHE A 16 15.83 6.68 0.06
C PHE A 16 14.68 5.84 -0.50
N HIS A 17 14.96 4.88 -1.39
CA HIS A 17 13.93 3.98 -1.91
C HIS A 17 13.35 3.09 -0.82
N LYS A 18 14.18 2.58 0.09
CA LYS A 18 13.71 1.78 1.23
C LYS A 18 12.76 2.60 2.10
N GLU A 19 13.14 3.83 2.43
CA GLU A 19 12.32 4.73 3.23
C GLU A 19 11.01 5.09 2.52
N HIS A 20 11.07 5.42 1.23
CA HIS A 20 9.87 5.67 0.41
C HIS A 20 8.93 4.48 0.41
N ASN A 21 9.45 3.28 0.16
CA ASN A 21 8.65 2.05 0.16
C ASN A 21 8.01 1.79 1.53
N GLN A 22 8.73 2.09 2.62
CA GLN A 22 8.19 1.98 3.96
C GLN A 22 7.03 2.96 4.17
N ARG A 23 7.19 4.24 3.82
CA ARG A 23 6.12 5.25 3.93
C ARG A 23 4.91 4.90 3.07
N VAL A 24 5.11 4.38 1.86
CA VAL A 24 4.03 3.91 0.98
C VAL A 24 3.30 2.71 1.59
N ALA A 25 4.03 1.77 2.17
CA ALA A 25 3.42 0.62 2.85
C ALA A 25 2.60 1.03 4.08
N GLU A 26 3.11 1.97 4.87
CA GLU A 26 2.40 2.55 6.02
C GLU A 26 1.15 3.31 5.57
N PHE A 27 1.26 4.12 4.53
CA PHE A 27 0.13 4.82 3.92
C PHE A 27 -0.96 3.84 3.46
N HIS A 28 -0.62 2.79 2.71
CA HIS A 28 -1.59 1.80 2.25
C HIS A 28 -2.27 1.06 3.41
N LYS A 29 -1.55 0.72 4.47
CA LYS A 29 -2.13 0.09 5.66
C LYS A 29 -3.17 1.00 6.31
N HIS A 30 -2.81 2.27 6.54
CA HIS A 30 -3.70 3.25 7.13
C HIS A 30 -4.93 3.50 6.24
N HIS A 31 -4.70 3.68 4.94
CA HIS A 31 -5.76 3.96 3.98
C HIS A 31 -6.74 2.78 3.84
N ALA A 32 -6.25 1.54 3.82
CA ALA A 32 -7.12 0.36 3.82
C ALA A 32 -8.02 0.29 5.06
N ALA A 33 -7.51 0.67 6.24
CA ALA A 33 -8.31 0.76 7.45
C ALA A 33 -9.40 1.86 7.34
N GLN A 34 -9.06 3.03 6.79
CA GLN A 34 -10.02 4.09 6.54
C GLN A 34 -11.13 3.65 5.59
N ILE A 35 -10.79 2.94 4.50
CA ILE A 35 -11.79 2.40 3.56
C ILE A 35 -12.72 1.41 4.27
N ALA A 36 -12.17 0.51 5.08
CA ALA A 36 -12.94 -0.49 5.83
C ALA A 36 -13.90 0.16 6.84
N ASN A 37 -13.49 1.28 7.46
CA ASN A 37 -14.29 2.02 8.43
C ASN A 37 -15.25 3.04 7.80
N GLY A 38 -15.15 3.28 6.48
CA GLY A 38 -15.96 4.32 5.81
C GLY A 38 -15.41 5.74 5.91
N GLU A 39 -14.18 5.90 6.41
CA GLU A 39 -13.53 7.18 6.72
C GLU A 39 -12.73 7.75 5.53
N ASN A 40 -12.72 7.09 4.36
CA ASN A 40 -12.04 7.54 3.14
C ASN A 40 -12.79 8.68 2.39
N GLY A 41 -13.81 9.28 2.99
CA GLY A 41 -14.57 10.41 2.45
C GLY A 41 -15.91 10.05 1.80
N THR A 42 -16.59 11.05 1.23
CA THR A 42 -17.98 10.91 0.72
C THR A 42 -18.11 11.04 -0.81
N SER A 43 -17.00 11.34 -1.50
CA SER A 43 -16.98 11.49 -2.97
C SER A 43 -17.39 10.19 -3.69
N LEU A 44 -17.76 10.30 -4.97
CA LEU A 44 -18.06 9.14 -5.82
C LEU A 44 -16.86 8.19 -5.92
N LEU A 45 -15.64 8.73 -5.96
CA LEU A 45 -14.43 7.92 -5.97
C LEU A 45 -14.24 7.16 -4.65
N ALA A 46 -14.46 7.81 -3.51
CA ALA A 46 -14.41 7.17 -2.19
C ALA A 46 -15.45 6.05 -2.06
N GLN A 47 -16.65 6.23 -2.62
CA GLN A 47 -17.68 5.20 -2.68
C GLN A 47 -17.26 4.02 -3.56
N TRP A 48 -16.66 4.30 -4.73
CA TRP A 48 -16.15 3.26 -5.62
C TRP A 48 -15.00 2.45 -4.99
N GLU A 49 -14.05 3.13 -4.33
CA GLU A 49 -12.97 2.48 -3.57
C GLU A 49 -13.53 1.52 -2.51
N ARG A 50 -14.52 1.96 -1.73
CA ARG A 50 -15.20 1.09 -0.77
C ARG A 50 -15.86 -0.11 -1.44
N TYR A 51 -16.56 0.10 -2.55
CA TYR A 51 -17.22 -0.99 -3.27
C TYR A 51 -16.20 -2.06 -3.71
N VAL A 52 -15.10 -1.65 -4.34
CA VAL A 52 -14.04 -2.55 -4.81
C VAL A 52 -13.37 -3.28 -3.63
N TYR A 53 -13.04 -2.57 -2.56
CA TYR A 53 -12.42 -3.15 -1.36
C TYR A 53 -13.29 -4.26 -0.75
N HIS A 54 -14.59 -4.00 -0.55
CA HIS A 54 -15.50 -4.98 0.05
C HIS A 54 -15.75 -6.18 -0.86
N LYS A 55 -15.86 -5.97 -2.19
CA LYS A 55 -15.93 -7.05 -3.17
C LYS A 55 -14.70 -7.95 -3.12
N GLY A 56 -13.50 -7.37 -3.15
CA GLY A 56 -12.24 -8.10 -3.05
C GLY A 56 -12.12 -8.88 -1.75
N LEU A 57 -12.48 -8.26 -0.61
CA LEU A 57 -12.48 -8.91 0.69
C LEU A 57 -13.46 -10.09 0.75
N HIS A 58 -14.64 -9.95 0.15
CA HIS A 58 -15.62 -11.04 0.07
C HIS A 58 -15.08 -12.22 -0.73
N ILE A 59 -14.49 -11.95 -1.91
CA ILE A 59 -13.83 -12.97 -2.73
C ILE A 59 -12.76 -13.67 -1.90
N PHE A 60 -11.83 -12.94 -1.28
CA PHE A 60 -10.77 -13.51 -0.45
C PHE A 60 -11.32 -14.40 0.68
N LYS A 61 -12.37 -13.97 1.39
CA LYS A 61 -13.01 -14.76 2.45
C LYS A 61 -13.65 -16.03 1.91
N THR A 62 -14.29 -15.98 0.76
CA THR A 62 -14.88 -17.15 0.10
C THR A 62 -13.80 -18.15 -0.30
N PHE A 63 -12.73 -17.68 -0.95
CA PHE A 63 -11.59 -18.52 -1.29
C PHE A 63 -10.97 -19.15 -0.04
N LYS A 64 -10.74 -18.36 1.02
CA LYS A 64 -10.19 -18.89 2.28
C LYS A 64 -11.04 -20.01 2.86
N LYS A 65 -12.38 -19.89 2.85
CA LYS A 65 -13.30 -20.93 3.34
C LYS A 65 -13.34 -22.18 2.46
N LEU A 66 -13.04 -22.06 1.18
CA LEU A 66 -13.13 -23.17 0.23
C LEU A 66 -11.89 -24.06 0.26
N PHE A 67 -10.73 -23.48 0.56
CA PHE A 67 -9.42 -24.13 0.45
C PHE A 67 -8.71 -24.36 1.80
N TRP A 68 -9.31 -23.92 2.91
CA TRP A 68 -8.79 -24.07 4.27
C TRP A 68 -9.92 -24.41 5.23
#